data_AF-A0A4Q6Y463-F1
#
_entry.id   AF-A0A4Q6Y463-F1
#
_cell.length_a   1.000
_cell.length_b   1.000
_cell.length_c   1.000
_cell.angle_alpha   90.00
_cell.angle_beta   90.00
_cell.angle_gamma   90.00
#
_symmetry.space_group_name_H-M   'P 1'
#
loop_
_entity.id
_entity.type
_entity.pdbx_description
1 polymer ?
#
loop_
_entity_poly.entity_id
_entity_poly.type
_entity_poly.pdbx_seq_one_letter_code
_entity_poly.pdbx_strand_id
1 'polypeptide(L)'
;MSPNRSILPTIMAAAVAITGGSARAQTCDSYLFPLDPGSITSARVVARTTILDGDTCPDPSALCRSRSYLIRDDIVARSPLARGDYTCVAYFKDDRQTTGWVESANLIAAPLPAVQGDWSGQWTRLKGNAILTILRSGTGSYHADVIATYAVARDNVRTGGADGIMAFHAGAGGVPIASFGSPGADRTLVCRVEMRRYGRWLLANDGVTDDSNSPCGGMGVTLTGIYRRHVSSH
;
A
#
# COMPACT_ATOMS: atom_id res chain seq x y z
N MET A 1 -27.37 -64.04 -34.91
CA MET A 1 -27.90 -62.74 -35.38
C MET A 1 -28.04 -61.82 -34.20
N SER A 2 -27.29 -60.71 -34.24
CA SER A 2 -27.26 -59.48 -33.41
C SER A 2 -27.25 -59.55 -31.88
N PRO A 3 -26.21 -59.01 -31.21
CA PRO A 3 -26.24 -58.63 -29.81
C PRO A 3 -26.82 -57.22 -29.65
N ASN A 4 -27.72 -57.03 -28.69
CA ASN A 4 -28.31 -55.72 -28.37
C ASN A 4 -27.40 -55.00 -27.36
N ARG A 5 -26.57 -54.07 -27.84
CA ARG A 5 -25.70 -53.22 -27.01
C ARG A 5 -26.50 -52.02 -26.50
N SER A 6 -26.78 -51.98 -25.20
CA SER A 6 -27.25 -50.78 -24.51
C SER A 6 -26.18 -49.69 -24.56
N ILE A 7 -26.51 -48.55 -25.17
CA ILE A 7 -25.69 -47.34 -25.19
C ILE A 7 -26.15 -46.46 -24.02
N LEU A 8 -25.36 -46.42 -22.95
CA LEU A 8 -25.48 -45.40 -21.90
C LEU A 8 -24.85 -44.09 -22.42
N PRO A 9 -25.53 -42.94 -22.36
CA PRO A 9 -24.90 -41.67 -22.67
C PRO A 9 -24.00 -41.26 -21.50
N THR A 10 -22.69 -41.23 -21.74
CA THR A 10 -21.72 -40.61 -20.84
C THR A 10 -21.93 -39.10 -20.87
N ILE A 11 -22.61 -38.57 -19.85
CA ILE A 11 -22.70 -37.12 -19.62
C ILE A 11 -21.33 -36.64 -19.16
N MET A 12 -20.55 -36.04 -20.06
CA MET A 12 -19.37 -35.24 -19.69
C MET A 12 -19.86 -33.97 -19.00
N ALA A 13 -19.83 -33.96 -17.66
CA ALA A 13 -19.93 -32.72 -16.90
C ALA A 13 -18.59 -31.97 -17.03
N ALA A 14 -18.55 -30.95 -17.88
CA ALA A 14 -17.46 -29.99 -17.90
C ALA A 14 -17.57 -29.13 -16.62
N ALA A 15 -16.77 -29.47 -15.61
CA ALA A 15 -16.59 -28.63 -14.44
C ALA A 15 -15.84 -27.35 -14.87
N VAL A 16 -16.58 -26.28 -15.14
CA VAL A 16 -16.01 -24.94 -15.26
C VAL A 16 -15.54 -24.55 -13.85
N ALA A 17 -14.24 -24.65 -13.63
CA ALA A 17 -13.60 -24.04 -12.48
C ALA A 17 -13.71 -22.52 -12.64
N ILE A 18 -14.74 -21.93 -12.04
CA ILE A 18 -14.77 -20.49 -11.81
C ILE A 18 -13.67 -20.25 -10.78
N THR A 19 -12.47 -19.88 -11.25
CA THR A 19 -11.49 -19.24 -10.40
C THR A 19 -12.12 -17.93 -9.95
N GLY A 20 -12.75 -17.98 -8.77
CA GLY A 20 -13.16 -16.80 -8.03
C GLY A 20 -11.90 -16.05 -7.61
N GLY A 21 -11.25 -15.39 -8.56
CA GLY A 21 -10.38 -14.28 -8.25
C GLY A 21 -11.27 -13.26 -7.58
N SER A 22 -11.18 -13.14 -6.26
CA SER A 22 -11.76 -12.03 -5.55
C SER A 22 -11.29 -10.77 -6.26
N ALA A 23 -12.18 -10.14 -7.02
CA ALA A 23 -11.99 -8.83 -7.58
C ALA A 23 -11.96 -7.88 -6.39
N ARG A 24 -10.82 -7.84 -5.70
CA ARG A 24 -10.57 -6.93 -4.61
C ARG A 24 -10.68 -5.55 -5.23
N ALA A 25 -11.60 -4.73 -4.73
CA ALA A 25 -11.63 -3.32 -5.06
C ALA A 25 -10.36 -2.71 -4.43
N GLN A 26 -9.21 -2.90 -5.07
CA GLN A 26 -8.00 -2.16 -4.76
C GLN A 26 -8.33 -0.71 -5.12
N THR A 27 -8.60 0.08 -4.10
CA THR A 27 -8.91 1.50 -4.22
C THR A 27 -7.59 2.27 -4.26
N CYS A 28 -7.57 3.36 -5.02
CA CYS A 28 -6.46 4.31 -4.96
C CYS A 28 -6.69 5.29 -3.82
N ASP A 29 -6.75 4.76 -2.60
CA ASP A 29 -7.09 5.50 -1.40
C ASP A 29 -5.84 6.03 -0.69
N SER A 30 -5.88 7.29 -0.25
CA SER A 30 -4.72 7.93 0.40
C SER A 30 -4.38 7.36 1.78
N TYR A 31 -5.36 6.83 2.49
CA TYR A 31 -5.20 6.17 3.77
C TYR A 31 -4.60 4.77 3.60
N LEU A 32 -4.96 4.04 2.53
CA LEU A 32 -4.47 2.68 2.30
C LEU A 32 -3.22 2.59 1.41
N PHE A 33 -2.75 3.70 0.85
CA PHE A 33 -1.52 3.71 0.07
C PHE A 33 -0.27 3.65 0.98
N PRO A 34 0.70 2.73 0.75
CA PRO A 34 0.73 1.72 -0.29
C PRO A 34 0.23 0.34 0.17
N LEU A 35 -0.58 -0.33 -0.67
CA LEU A 35 -1.02 -1.71 -0.42
C LEU A 35 0.11 -2.74 -0.59
N ASP A 36 1.14 -2.42 -1.39
CA ASP A 36 2.33 -3.24 -1.56
C ASP A 36 3.58 -2.35 -1.69
N PRO A 37 4.30 -2.09 -0.57
CA PRO A 37 5.50 -1.28 -0.58
C PRO A 37 6.59 -1.82 -1.53
N GLY A 38 6.68 -3.15 -1.70
CA GLY A 38 7.69 -3.80 -2.53
C GLY A 38 7.52 -3.53 -4.02
N SER A 39 6.28 -3.40 -4.48
CA SER A 39 5.96 -3.17 -5.89
C SER A 39 5.93 -1.69 -6.30
N ILE A 40 6.10 -0.75 -5.35
CA ILE A 40 6.12 0.69 -5.68
C ILE A 40 7.31 1.03 -6.58
N THR A 41 7.04 1.75 -7.66
CA THR A 41 8.05 2.33 -8.55
C THR A 41 7.99 3.86 -8.51
N SER A 42 8.92 4.52 -9.18
CA SER A 42 8.83 5.97 -9.40
C SER A 42 8.40 6.27 -10.81
N ALA A 43 7.58 7.31 -10.96
CA ALA A 43 7.31 7.91 -12.25
C ALA A 43 7.52 9.42 -12.19
N ARG A 44 7.92 9.98 -13.33
CA ARG A 44 7.98 11.42 -13.58
C ARG A 44 6.78 11.81 -14.42
N VAL A 45 6.18 12.93 -14.04
CA VAL A 45 5.06 13.53 -14.77
C VAL A 45 5.59 14.31 -15.97
N VAL A 46 5.08 14.04 -17.18
CA VAL A 46 5.56 14.68 -18.42
C VAL A 46 4.74 15.91 -18.85
N ALA A 47 3.50 16.00 -18.36
CA ALA A 47 2.59 17.10 -18.63
C ALA A 47 1.69 17.34 -17.41
N ARG A 48 1.16 18.57 -17.27
CA ARG A 48 0.21 18.88 -16.20
C ARG A 48 -0.97 17.93 -16.30
N THR A 49 -1.31 17.26 -15.20
CA THR A 49 -2.37 16.25 -15.15
C THR A 49 -3.15 16.37 -13.85
N THR A 50 -4.45 16.14 -13.91
CA THR A 50 -5.32 16.20 -12.74
C THR A 50 -5.27 14.87 -12.01
N ILE A 51 -5.20 14.90 -10.68
CA ILE A 51 -5.35 13.69 -9.87
C ILE A 51 -6.85 13.44 -9.71
N LEU A 52 -7.30 12.24 -10.08
CA LEU A 52 -8.68 11.83 -9.90
C LEU A 52 -8.85 11.04 -8.60
N ASP A 53 -9.81 11.42 -7.76
CA ASP A 53 -10.09 10.79 -6.47
C ASP A 53 -11.58 10.51 -6.27
N GLY A 54 -11.89 9.52 -5.44
CA GLY A 54 -13.25 9.01 -5.20
C GLY A 54 -13.40 7.51 -5.49
N ASP A 55 -14.46 6.91 -4.94
CA ASP A 55 -14.64 5.45 -4.91
C ASP A 55 -14.81 4.83 -6.31
N THR A 56 -15.53 5.54 -7.18
CA THR A 56 -15.84 5.11 -8.55
C THR A 56 -14.79 5.55 -9.56
N CYS A 57 -13.72 6.19 -9.11
CA CYS A 57 -12.70 6.72 -10.01
C CYS A 57 -11.73 5.62 -10.47
N PRO A 58 -11.15 5.76 -11.67
CA PRO A 58 -11.28 6.87 -12.62
C PRO A 58 -12.57 6.78 -13.46
N ASP A 59 -13.34 7.86 -13.50
CA ASP A 59 -14.53 8.01 -14.36
C ASP A 59 -14.48 9.42 -15.01
N PRO A 60 -14.88 9.59 -16.29
CA PRO A 60 -14.80 10.89 -16.98
C PRO A 60 -15.74 11.97 -16.43
N SER A 61 -16.65 11.62 -15.51
CA SER A 61 -17.56 12.58 -14.88
C SER A 61 -16.83 13.58 -13.99
N ALA A 62 -17.54 14.66 -13.66
CA ALA A 62 -17.05 15.66 -12.72
C ALA A 62 -16.84 15.10 -11.30
N LEU A 63 -17.44 13.95 -10.96
CA LEU A 63 -17.35 13.34 -9.63
C LEU A 63 -15.94 12.89 -9.28
N CYS A 64 -15.11 12.60 -10.29
CA CYS A 64 -13.73 12.18 -10.09
C CYS A 64 -12.71 13.31 -10.10
N ARG A 65 -13.11 14.55 -10.42
CA ARG A 65 -12.14 15.65 -10.53
C ARG A 65 -11.85 16.22 -9.15
N SER A 66 -10.67 15.91 -8.64
CA SER A 66 -10.12 16.61 -7.48
C SER A 66 -9.62 18.01 -7.89
N ARG A 67 -9.39 18.88 -6.91
CA ARG A 67 -8.69 20.17 -7.12
C ARG A 67 -7.17 20.00 -7.23
N SER A 68 -6.65 18.81 -6.99
CA SER A 68 -5.23 18.51 -6.98
C SER A 68 -4.77 18.14 -8.38
N TYR A 69 -3.61 18.67 -8.77
CA TYR A 69 -2.98 18.37 -10.04
C TYR A 69 -1.49 18.22 -9.82
N LEU A 70 -0.87 17.43 -10.70
CA LEU A 70 0.58 17.33 -10.82
C LEU A 70 1.04 18.22 -11.97
N ILE A 71 2.24 18.74 -11.84
CA ILE A 71 2.90 19.49 -12.90
C ILE A 71 4.03 18.66 -13.50
N ARG A 72 4.53 19.12 -14.65
CA ARG A 72 5.71 18.51 -15.28
C ARG A 72 6.86 18.42 -14.28
N ASP A 73 7.59 17.32 -14.34
CA ASP A 73 8.75 16.97 -13.51
C ASP A 73 8.46 16.60 -12.05
N ASP A 74 7.20 16.64 -11.60
CA ASP A 74 6.83 16.01 -10.34
C ASP A 74 7.19 14.52 -10.37
N ILE A 75 7.82 14.04 -9.29
CA ILE A 75 8.10 12.62 -9.07
C ILE A 75 7.03 12.05 -8.14
N VAL A 76 6.41 10.96 -8.56
CA VAL A 76 5.37 10.26 -7.82
C VAL A 76 5.77 8.82 -7.53
N ALA A 77 5.30 8.31 -6.39
CA ALA A 77 5.27 6.88 -6.15
C ALA A 77 4.15 6.27 -6.97
N ARG A 78 4.49 5.32 -7.83
CA ARG A 78 3.57 4.63 -8.74
C ARG A 78 3.29 3.23 -8.22
N SER A 79 2.01 2.94 -7.96
CA SER A 79 1.51 1.62 -7.62
C SER A 79 1.36 0.74 -8.87
N PRO A 80 1.45 -0.60 -8.77
CA PRO A 80 1.05 -1.50 -9.85
C PRO A 80 -0.46 -1.47 -10.12
N LEU A 81 -1.25 -0.88 -9.23
CA LEU A 81 -2.69 -0.74 -9.38
C LEU A 81 -3.05 0.17 -10.57
N ALA A 82 -3.78 -0.38 -11.53
CA ALA A 82 -4.27 0.30 -12.72
C ALA A 82 -5.77 0.07 -12.95
N ARG A 83 -6.46 1.04 -13.55
CA ARG A 83 -7.86 0.96 -14.00
C ARG A 83 -7.96 1.63 -15.37
N GLY A 84 -8.14 0.83 -16.42
CA GLY A 84 -8.09 1.31 -17.80
C GLY A 84 -6.76 2.02 -18.08
N ASP A 85 -6.82 3.24 -18.62
CA ASP A 85 -5.65 4.04 -18.94
C ASP A 85 -5.04 4.78 -17.75
N TYR A 86 -5.56 4.58 -16.53
CA TYR A 86 -5.11 5.29 -15.34
C TYR A 86 -4.32 4.39 -14.40
N THR A 87 -3.29 4.98 -13.79
CA THR A 87 -2.47 4.35 -12.76
C THR A 87 -2.66 5.06 -11.43
N CYS A 88 -2.71 4.30 -10.34
CA CYS A 88 -2.75 4.86 -9.00
C CYS A 88 -1.36 5.40 -8.60
N VAL A 89 -1.32 6.66 -8.19
CA VAL A 89 -0.08 7.32 -7.76
C VAL A 89 -0.27 8.02 -6.42
N ALA A 90 0.84 8.19 -5.71
CA ALA A 90 0.92 9.08 -4.56
C ALA A 90 2.04 10.11 -4.78
N TYR A 91 1.67 11.38 -4.66
CA TYR A 91 2.59 12.50 -4.55
C TYR A 91 2.65 12.94 -3.10
N PHE A 92 3.86 13.07 -2.56
CA PHE A 92 4.04 13.49 -1.19
C PHE A 92 5.27 14.37 -1.05
N LYS A 93 5.06 15.50 -0.37
CA LYS A 93 6.04 16.54 -0.13
C LYS A 93 5.76 17.14 1.24
N ASP A 94 6.83 17.24 2.03
CA ASP A 94 6.86 17.77 3.39
C ASP A 94 5.89 17.08 4.37
N ASP A 95 4.71 17.65 4.60
CA ASP A 95 3.66 17.09 5.46
C ASP A 95 2.41 16.69 4.66
N ARG A 96 2.45 16.83 3.34
CA ARG A 96 1.30 16.62 2.46
C ARG A 96 1.47 15.33 1.68
N GLN A 97 0.35 14.61 1.58
CA GLN A 97 0.16 13.50 0.67
C GLN A 97 -1.10 13.75 -0.15
N THR A 98 -0.98 13.52 -1.46
CA THR A 98 -2.09 13.44 -2.39
C THR A 98 -1.98 12.11 -3.14
N THR A 99 -3.05 11.33 -3.12
CA THR A 99 -3.13 10.02 -3.77
C THR A 99 -4.34 10.02 -4.68
N GLY A 100 -4.22 9.40 -5.85
CA GLY A 100 -5.32 9.23 -6.76
C GLY A 100 -4.88 8.68 -8.11
N TRP A 101 -5.84 8.59 -9.03
CA TRP A 101 -5.64 8.08 -10.38
C TRP A 101 -5.12 9.17 -11.30
N VAL A 102 -4.13 8.82 -12.13
CA VAL A 102 -3.55 9.71 -13.14
C VAL A 102 -3.46 8.94 -14.45
N GLU A 103 -3.74 9.61 -15.57
CA GLU A 103 -3.56 9.02 -16.90
C GLU A 103 -2.12 8.52 -17.08
N SER A 104 -1.98 7.24 -17.41
CA SER A 104 -0.69 6.56 -17.51
C SER A 104 0.19 7.14 -18.60
N ALA A 105 -0.41 7.68 -19.67
CA ALA A 105 0.31 8.38 -20.74
C ALA A 105 1.06 9.63 -20.26
N ASN A 106 0.65 10.21 -19.12
CA ASN A 106 1.31 11.36 -18.51
C ASN A 106 2.45 10.96 -17.56
N LEU A 107 2.78 9.67 -17.45
CA LEU A 107 3.79 9.11 -16.56
C LEU A 107 4.88 8.41 -17.37
N ILE A 108 6.14 8.76 -17.10
CA ILE A 108 7.31 8.01 -17.58
C ILE A 108 8.07 7.42 -16.40
N ALA A 109 8.71 6.27 -16.60
CA ALA A 109 9.52 5.66 -15.54
C ALA A 109 10.62 6.62 -15.07
N ALA A 110 10.84 6.66 -13.77
CA ALA A 110 11.89 7.44 -13.14
C ALA A 110 12.72 6.57 -12.19
N PRO A 111 13.97 6.95 -11.89
CA PRO A 111 14.74 6.31 -10.84
C PRO A 111 14.03 6.40 -9.48
N LEU A 112 14.24 5.39 -8.65
CA LEU A 112 13.83 5.46 -7.24
C LEU A 112 14.63 6.56 -6.52
N PRO A 113 14.00 7.35 -5.64
CA PRO A 113 14.73 8.29 -4.81
C PRO A 113 15.75 7.58 -3.93
N ALA A 114 16.98 8.09 -3.91
CA ALA A 114 18.05 7.55 -3.08
C ALA A 114 17.66 7.61 -1.60
N VAL A 115 17.80 6.48 -0.89
CA VAL A 115 17.51 6.38 0.54
C VAL A 115 18.44 7.30 1.32
N GLN A 116 17.89 8.06 2.26
CA GLN A 116 18.65 9.00 3.10
C GLN A 116 18.77 8.46 4.53
N GLY A 117 20.00 8.27 5.02
CA GLY A 117 20.22 7.74 6.37
C GLY A 117 19.80 6.28 6.54
N ASP A 118 19.69 5.85 7.80
CA ASP A 118 19.30 4.49 8.16
C ASP A 118 17.79 4.38 8.45
N TRP A 119 17.35 3.25 9.02
CA TRP A 119 15.96 3.00 9.39
C TRP A 119 15.54 3.65 10.71
N SER A 120 16.51 4.00 11.56
CA SER A 120 16.24 4.44 12.94
C SER A 120 15.47 5.77 13.01
N GLY A 121 14.97 6.11 14.19
CA GLY A 121 14.29 7.37 14.47
C GLY A 121 12.78 7.24 14.58
N GLN A 122 12.14 8.37 14.80
CA GLN A 122 10.69 8.47 14.91
C GLN A 122 10.08 8.87 13.58
N TRP A 123 8.99 8.22 13.22
CA TRP A 123 8.29 8.32 11.96
C TRP A 123 6.82 8.62 12.22
N THR A 124 6.25 9.60 11.53
CA THR A 124 4.82 9.91 11.62
C THR A 124 4.16 9.72 10.28
N ARG A 125 3.00 9.07 10.30
CA ARG A 125 2.17 8.85 9.11
C ARG A 125 1.63 10.19 8.59
N LEU A 126 1.64 10.37 7.27
CA LEU A 126 1.17 11.60 6.63
C LEU A 126 -0.36 11.73 6.62
N LYS A 127 -1.08 10.60 6.55
CA LYS A 127 -2.55 10.53 6.60
C LYS A 127 -2.98 9.63 7.74
N GLY A 128 -3.76 10.16 8.68
CA GLY A 128 -4.12 9.45 9.91
C GLY A 128 -3.12 9.66 11.05
N ASN A 129 -3.41 9.04 12.19
CA ASN A 129 -2.60 9.20 13.40
C ASN A 129 -1.85 7.91 13.69
N ALA A 130 -0.60 7.83 13.24
CA ALA A 130 0.29 6.74 13.62
C ALA A 130 1.72 7.24 13.82
N ILE A 131 2.38 6.71 14.84
CA ILE A 131 3.78 6.98 15.17
C ILE A 131 4.51 5.66 15.22
N LEU A 132 5.59 5.57 14.46
CA LEU A 132 6.50 4.43 14.41
C LEU A 132 7.85 4.88 14.94
N THR A 133 8.38 4.15 15.92
CA THR A 133 9.73 4.36 16.46
C THR A 133 10.60 3.18 16.08
N ILE A 134 11.73 3.45 15.43
CA ILE A 134 12.72 2.43 15.08
C ILE A 134 14.01 2.74 15.86
N LEU A 135 14.43 1.80 16.69
CA LEU A 135 15.66 1.90 17.47
C LEU A 135 16.68 0.90 16.93
N ARG A 136 17.96 1.29 16.91
CA ARG A 136 19.04 0.32 16.70
C ARG A 136 19.14 -0.56 17.94
N SER A 137 19.09 -1.88 17.76
CA SER A 137 19.27 -2.87 18.83
C SER A 137 20.63 -3.58 18.76
N GLY A 138 21.44 -3.28 17.74
CA GLY A 138 22.79 -3.79 17.55
C GLY A 138 23.34 -3.42 16.17
N THR A 139 24.51 -3.96 15.79
CA THR A 139 25.06 -3.75 14.45
C THR A 139 24.15 -4.38 13.39
N GLY A 140 23.49 -3.55 12.58
CA GLY A 140 22.59 -4.00 11.53
C GLY A 140 21.24 -4.54 12.03
N SER A 141 20.96 -4.49 13.33
CA SER A 141 19.70 -4.94 13.92
C SER A 141 18.88 -3.76 14.44
N TYR A 142 17.58 -3.85 14.27
CA TYR A 142 16.63 -2.80 14.66
C TYR A 142 15.43 -3.42 15.39
N HIS A 143 14.91 -2.69 16.36
CA HIS A 143 13.62 -2.93 16.97
C HIS A 143 12.65 -1.85 16.52
N ALA A 144 11.46 -2.23 16.09
CA ALA A 144 10.40 -1.32 15.68
C ALA A 144 9.22 -1.43 16.64
N ASP A 145 8.60 -0.31 16.93
CA ASP A 145 7.34 -0.19 17.68
C ASP A 145 6.47 0.84 16.98
N VAL A 146 5.22 0.50 16.69
CA VAL A 146 4.27 1.40 16.05
C VAL A 146 2.93 1.34 16.74
N ILE A 147 2.34 2.52 16.91
CA ILE A 147 0.99 2.69 17.41
C ILE A 147 0.20 3.60 16.47
N ALA A 148 -1.04 3.21 16.19
CA ALA A 148 -2.01 4.03 15.46
C ALA A 148 -3.28 4.22 16.29
N THR A 149 -3.93 5.35 16.06
CA THR A 149 -5.19 5.72 16.72
C THR A 149 -6.21 6.21 15.70
N TYR A 150 -7.47 5.84 15.91
CA TYR A 150 -8.61 6.31 15.14
C TYR A 150 -9.74 6.71 16.10
N ALA A 151 -10.06 8.00 16.14
CA ALA A 151 -11.12 8.52 16.99
C ALA A 151 -12.43 8.60 16.21
N VAL A 152 -13.43 7.79 16.60
CA VAL A 152 -14.80 7.87 16.08
C VAL A 152 -15.56 9.00 16.78
N ALA A 153 -15.27 9.21 18.06
CA ALA A 153 -15.75 10.31 18.89
C ALA A 153 -14.70 10.63 19.95
N ARG A 154 -14.87 11.72 20.70
CA ARG A 154 -13.92 12.17 21.74
C ARG A 154 -13.53 11.06 22.72
N ASP A 155 -14.51 10.26 23.14
CA ASP A 155 -14.35 9.20 24.14
C ASP A 155 -14.34 7.80 23.51
N ASN A 156 -14.29 7.71 22.18
CA ASN A 156 -14.25 6.45 21.43
C ASN A 156 -13.04 6.47 20.49
N VAL A 157 -11.89 6.11 21.07
CA VAL A 157 -10.62 6.00 20.36
C VAL A 157 -10.26 4.53 20.23
N ARG A 158 -10.12 4.08 18.98
CA ARG A 158 -9.59 2.75 18.66
C ARG A 158 -8.09 2.84 18.50
N THR A 159 -7.38 1.84 18.98
CA THR A 159 -5.92 1.77 18.90
C THR A 159 -5.46 0.44 18.30
N GLY A 160 -4.36 0.48 17.58
CA GLY A 160 -3.71 -0.67 16.97
C GLY A 160 -2.20 -0.48 17.03
N GLY A 161 -1.45 -1.57 16.94
CA GLY A 161 -0.01 -1.49 17.03
C GLY A 161 0.70 -2.78 16.71
N ALA A 162 2.01 -2.66 16.55
CA ALA A 162 2.92 -3.79 16.33
C ALA A 162 4.26 -3.46 16.95
N ASP A 163 4.93 -4.46 17.49
CA ASP A 163 6.28 -4.37 18.02
C ASP A 163 7.13 -5.56 17.55
N GLY A 164 8.45 -5.38 17.53
CA GLY A 164 9.39 -6.49 17.40
C GLY A 164 10.68 -6.17 16.66
N ILE A 165 11.51 -7.20 16.53
CA ILE A 165 12.77 -7.12 15.80
C ILE A 165 12.49 -7.10 14.29
N MET A 166 13.16 -6.18 13.59
CA MET A 166 13.05 -6.07 12.14
C MET A 166 13.84 -7.19 11.45
N ALA A 167 13.17 -7.92 10.57
CA ALA A 167 13.78 -8.85 9.62
C ALA A 167 13.85 -8.21 8.23
N PHE A 168 14.97 -8.37 7.53
CA PHE A 168 15.19 -7.84 6.19
C PHE A 168 15.15 -8.93 5.15
N HIS A 169 14.49 -8.65 4.03
CA HIS A 169 14.44 -9.54 2.86
C HIS A 169 14.46 -8.71 1.57
N ALA A 170 14.74 -9.37 0.44
CA ALA A 170 14.69 -8.74 -0.86
C ALA A 170 13.26 -8.79 -1.44
N GLY A 171 12.71 -7.63 -1.77
CA GLY A 171 11.48 -7.51 -2.56
C GLY A 171 11.74 -7.56 -4.07
N ALA A 172 10.72 -7.22 -4.85
CA ALA A 172 10.83 -7.16 -6.31
C ALA A 172 12.00 -6.25 -6.75
N GLY A 173 12.81 -6.73 -7.69
CA GLY A 173 13.98 -6.00 -8.18
C GLY A 173 15.12 -5.87 -7.16
N GLY A 174 15.15 -6.69 -6.11
CA GLY A 174 16.22 -6.68 -5.10
C GLY A 174 16.11 -5.54 -4.09
N VAL A 175 14.98 -4.83 -4.06
CA VAL A 175 14.76 -3.72 -3.15
C VAL A 175 14.70 -4.23 -1.70
N PRO A 176 15.42 -3.62 -0.74
CA PRO A 176 15.33 -4.02 0.66
C PRO A 176 13.94 -3.74 1.25
N ILE A 177 13.33 -4.79 1.81
CA ILE A 177 12.09 -4.73 2.59
C ILE A 177 12.40 -5.14 4.02
N ALA A 178 11.90 -4.37 4.97
CA ALA A 178 11.92 -4.73 6.37
C ALA A 178 10.54 -5.22 6.80
N SER A 179 10.49 -6.14 7.76
CA SER A 179 9.23 -6.56 8.37
C SER A 179 9.39 -6.80 9.86
N PHE A 180 8.33 -6.60 10.63
CA PHE A 180 8.27 -6.87 12.07
C PHE A 180 6.81 -7.19 12.49
N GLY A 181 6.62 -7.53 13.75
CA GLY A 181 5.34 -8.02 14.28
C GLY A 181 5.34 -9.55 14.44
N SER A 182 4.15 -10.13 14.44
CA SER A 182 3.93 -11.55 14.69
C SER A 182 4.45 -12.43 13.55
N PRO A 183 5.10 -13.58 13.84
CA PRO A 183 5.51 -14.54 12.84
C PRO A 183 4.29 -15.19 12.17
N GLY A 184 4.43 -15.58 10.89
CA GLY A 184 3.33 -16.15 10.09
C GLY A 184 3.40 -15.73 8.62
N ALA A 185 2.89 -16.59 7.73
CA ALA A 185 2.99 -16.41 6.27
C ALA A 185 1.83 -15.58 5.68
N ASP A 186 0.60 -15.73 6.20
CA ASP A 186 -0.55 -14.98 5.73
C ASP A 186 -0.67 -13.64 6.48
N ARG A 187 -0.24 -12.58 5.79
CA ARG A 187 -0.21 -11.21 6.32
C ARG A 187 -1.58 -10.61 6.57
N THR A 188 -2.64 -11.19 6.01
CA THR A 188 -4.01 -10.71 6.27
C THR A 188 -4.57 -11.27 7.57
N LEU A 189 -3.93 -12.30 8.13
CA LEU A 189 -4.36 -13.00 9.34
C LEU A 189 -3.43 -12.79 10.54
N VAL A 190 -2.16 -12.46 10.30
CA VAL A 190 -1.21 -12.13 11.37
C VAL A 190 -0.83 -10.67 11.31
N CYS A 191 -0.72 -10.02 12.46
CA CYS A 191 -0.19 -8.66 12.51
C CYS A 191 1.28 -8.68 12.09
N ARG A 192 1.54 -8.30 10.84
CA ARG A 192 2.88 -8.11 10.29
C ARG A 192 2.91 -6.79 9.53
N VAL A 193 3.87 -5.95 9.89
CA VAL A 193 4.12 -4.71 9.17
C VAL A 193 5.30 -4.92 8.24
N GLU A 194 5.12 -4.62 6.96
CA GLU A 194 6.17 -4.56 5.96
C GLU A 194 6.47 -3.13 5.58
N MET A 195 7.75 -2.84 5.39
CA MET A 195 8.22 -1.49 5.20
C MET A 195 9.30 -1.41 4.13
N ARG A 196 9.27 -0.31 3.40
CA ARG A 196 10.29 0.04 2.41
C ARG A 196 10.72 1.49 2.60
N ARG A 197 12.03 1.73 2.55
CA ARG A 197 12.57 3.09 2.41
C ARG A 197 12.36 3.60 0.99
N TYR A 198 11.79 4.80 0.86
CA TYR A 198 11.59 5.48 -0.41
C TYR A 198 12.08 6.93 -0.27
N GLY A 199 13.34 7.17 -0.66
CA GLY A 199 14.00 8.44 -0.40
C GLY A 199 14.11 8.73 1.10
N ARG A 200 13.55 9.87 1.51
CA ARG A 200 13.43 10.24 2.93
C ARG A 200 12.24 9.59 3.65
N TRP A 201 11.32 8.98 2.91
CA TRP A 201 10.05 8.46 3.42
C TRP A 201 10.11 6.97 3.73
N LEU A 202 9.15 6.51 4.49
CA LEU A 202 8.95 5.10 4.77
C LEU A 202 7.55 4.70 4.34
N LEU A 203 7.47 3.69 3.48
CA LEU A 203 6.23 3.12 2.97
C LEU A 203 5.93 1.88 3.79
N ALA A 204 4.81 1.85 4.50
CA ALA A 204 4.44 0.73 5.35
C ALA A 204 3.11 0.11 4.90
N ASN A 205 2.99 -1.22 5.02
CA ASN A 205 1.75 -1.96 4.89
C ASN A 205 1.64 -2.95 6.04
N ASP A 206 0.48 -3.04 6.67
CA ASP A 206 0.21 -3.91 7.82
C ASP A 206 -0.73 -5.08 7.48
N GLY A 207 -0.82 -5.46 6.21
CA GLY A 207 -1.68 -6.55 5.74
C GLY A 207 -3.12 -6.12 5.43
N VAL A 208 -3.46 -4.86 5.63
CA VAL A 208 -4.78 -4.32 5.28
C VAL A 208 -5.02 -4.40 3.76
N THR A 209 -6.23 -4.82 3.37
CA THR A 209 -6.63 -4.86 1.95
C THR A 209 -7.79 -3.92 1.62
N ASP A 210 -8.49 -3.44 2.64
CA ASP A 210 -9.60 -2.49 2.58
C ASP A 210 -9.68 -1.73 3.90
N ASP A 211 -10.53 -0.71 3.99
CA ASP A 211 -10.66 0.09 5.22
C ASP A 211 -11.36 -0.64 6.38
N SER A 212 -11.81 -1.89 6.17
CA SER A 212 -12.68 -2.58 7.10
C SER A 212 -11.91 -3.21 8.25
N ASN A 213 -10.75 -3.85 8.00
CA ASN A 213 -9.97 -4.51 9.05
C ASN A 213 -8.49 -4.64 8.68
N SER A 214 -7.63 -4.08 9.54
CA SER A 214 -6.19 -4.44 9.56
C SER A 214 -5.94 -5.55 10.58
N PRO A 215 -5.04 -6.51 10.31
CA PRO A 215 -4.63 -7.50 11.30
C PRO A 215 -3.82 -6.90 12.46
N CYS A 216 -3.27 -5.69 12.32
CA CYS A 216 -2.54 -4.99 13.39
C CYS A 216 -3.37 -3.96 14.17
N GLY A 217 -4.55 -3.57 13.69
CA GLY A 217 -5.38 -2.56 14.36
C GLY A 217 -6.87 -2.85 14.44
N GLY A 218 -7.35 -3.85 13.72
CA GLY A 218 -8.78 -4.16 13.61
C GLY A 218 -9.54 -3.07 12.86
N MET A 219 -10.81 -2.88 13.25
CA MET A 219 -11.76 -2.06 12.50
C MET A 219 -11.41 -0.56 12.52
N GLY A 220 -11.05 -0.02 11.35
CA GLY A 220 -10.76 1.40 11.12
C GLY A 220 -9.37 1.87 11.59
N VAL A 221 -8.56 0.99 12.17
CA VAL A 221 -7.17 1.31 12.55
C VAL A 221 -6.22 0.54 11.66
N THR A 222 -5.36 1.25 10.95
CA THR A 222 -4.29 0.66 10.15
C THR A 222 -3.00 1.44 10.33
N LEU A 223 -1.90 0.69 10.27
CA LEU A 223 -0.53 1.15 10.26
C LEU A 223 -0.02 1.35 8.82
N THR A 224 -0.79 0.92 7.81
CA THR A 224 -0.47 1.12 6.39
C THR A 224 -0.44 2.60 6.05
N GLY A 225 0.61 3.07 5.38
CA GLY A 225 0.71 4.46 5.01
C GLY A 225 2.09 4.90 4.60
N ILE A 226 2.19 6.20 4.32
CA ILE A 226 3.44 6.89 4.06
C ILE A 226 3.85 7.63 5.33
N TYR A 227 5.07 7.41 5.77
CA TYR A 227 5.62 7.99 6.98
C TYR A 227 6.78 8.92 6.67
N ARG A 228 6.86 10.00 7.44
CA ARG A 228 7.96 10.96 7.43
C ARG A 228 8.81 10.81 8.67
N ARG A 229 10.13 10.92 8.54
CA ARG A 229 11.03 10.98 9.69
C ARG A 229 10.89 12.33 10.38
N HIS A 230 10.87 12.33 11.70
CA HIS A 230 11.19 13.53 12.47
C HIS A 230 12.69 13.80 12.34
N VAL A 231 13.04 15.00 11.93
CA VAL A 231 14.43 15.46 11.98
C VAL A 231 14.56 16.19 13.30
N SER A 232 15.20 15.57 14.29
CA SER A 232 15.53 16.29 15.53
C SER A 232 16.51 17.41 15.17
N SER A 233 16.05 18.66 15.24
CA SER A 233 16.93 19.83 15.21
C SER A 233 17.88 19.72 16.41
N HIS A 234 19.15 19.42 16.14
CA HIS A 234 20.21 19.59 17.12
C HIS A 234 20.62 21.07 17.14
#